data_AF-A0A6M0RTX4-F1
#
_entry.id   AF-A0A6M0RTX4-F1
#
_cell.length_a   1.000
_cell.length_b   1.000
_cell.length_c   1.000
_cell.angle_alpha   90.00
_cell.angle_beta   90.00
_cell.angle_gamma   90.00
#
_symmetry.space_group_name_H-M   'P 1'
#
loop_
_entity.id
_entity.type
_entity.pdbx_description
1 polymer ?
#
loop_
_entity_poly.entity_id
_entity_poly.type
_entity_poly.pdbx_seq_one_letter_code
_entity_poly.pdbx_strand_id
1 'polypeptide(L)'
;MHCPCCQTSTLKRIRLDEYLAAHACETCEGQWVSSYDYWHWLEWQPSSGKIKQCDSPELRESVVDNRRASFCPECNHLMRRAKVGHGLKFYLDRCSHCGGHWFDKGEWEILQAHNIHDKVHLVFSEPWQSQLRQAEFNRVLEETYRNALGDDDYTQALTIRAWLEQHPHRDYILSVLNHLPPATDESRYIPVQKPLPQNPVPKAQANHCPVTYGHGGLSQNCDYPKPAK
;
A
#
# COMPACT_ATOMS: atom_id res chain seq x y z
N MET A 1 -41.38 0.94 6.41
CA MET A 1 -39.93 1.20 6.50
C MET A 1 -39.72 2.70 6.37
N HIS A 2 -39.06 3.33 7.36
CA HIS A 2 -38.71 4.76 7.30
C HIS A 2 -37.39 4.96 6.58
N CYS A 3 -37.23 6.09 5.90
CA CYS A 3 -35.97 6.45 5.26
C CYS A 3 -34.88 6.68 6.33
N PRO A 4 -33.71 6.04 6.24
CA PRO A 4 -32.62 6.23 7.19
C PRO A 4 -32.03 7.64 7.16
N CYS A 5 -32.02 8.29 6.00
CA CYS A 5 -31.48 9.64 5.83
C CYS A 5 -32.46 10.73 6.32
N CYS A 6 -33.76 10.59 6.02
CA CYS A 6 -34.78 11.60 6.36
C CYS A 6 -35.46 11.35 7.71
N GLN A 7 -35.55 10.09 8.15
CA GLN A 7 -36.27 9.58 9.34
C GLN A 7 -37.79 9.79 9.35
N THR A 8 -38.29 10.86 8.73
CA THR A 8 -39.72 11.21 8.66
C THR A 8 -40.42 10.59 7.45
N SER A 9 -39.73 10.52 6.31
CA SER A 9 -40.28 9.98 5.06
C SER A 9 -40.34 8.45 5.09
N THR A 10 -41.37 7.88 4.46
CA THR A 10 -41.49 6.43 4.26
C THR A 10 -40.94 6.02 2.90
N LEU A 11 -40.39 4.80 2.82
CA LEU A 11 -39.87 4.27 1.56
C LEU A 11 -41.00 3.65 0.73
N LYS A 12 -41.04 3.97 -0.57
CA LYS A 12 -42.00 3.40 -1.53
C LYS A 12 -41.31 2.37 -2.41
N ARG A 13 -42.03 1.29 -2.73
CA ARG A 13 -41.51 0.22 -3.59
C ARG A 13 -41.30 0.74 -5.02
N ILE A 14 -40.14 0.46 -5.59
CA ILE A 14 -39.76 0.80 -6.95
C ILE A 14 -39.06 -0.39 -7.62
N ARG A 15 -38.80 -0.26 -8.93
CA ARG A 15 -37.80 -1.08 -9.63
C ARG A 15 -36.59 -0.20 -9.88
N LEU A 16 -35.45 -0.60 -9.34
CA LEU A 16 -34.19 0.12 -9.48
C LEU A 16 -33.48 -0.23 -10.80
N ASP A 17 -33.64 -1.47 -11.24
CA ASP A 17 -33.20 -1.96 -12.55
C ASP A 17 -34.29 -2.89 -13.11
N GLU A 18 -34.14 -3.38 -14.35
CA GLU A 18 -35.12 -4.17 -15.10
C GLU A 18 -35.73 -5.32 -14.25
N TYR A 19 -34.91 -5.92 -13.38
CA TYR A 19 -35.29 -7.01 -12.48
C TYR A 19 -34.89 -6.80 -11.00
N LEU A 20 -34.47 -5.58 -10.61
CA LEU A 20 -34.07 -5.29 -9.23
C LEU A 20 -35.17 -4.56 -8.48
N ALA A 21 -35.84 -5.25 -7.55
CA ALA A 21 -36.79 -4.64 -6.65
C ALA A 21 -36.06 -3.84 -5.56
N ALA A 22 -36.57 -2.64 -5.26
CA ALA A 22 -36.00 -1.75 -4.26
C ALA A 22 -37.09 -0.91 -3.59
N HIS A 23 -36.71 -0.10 -2.60
CA HIS A 23 -37.56 0.90 -2.01
C HIS A 23 -36.86 2.26 -2.00
N ALA A 24 -37.49 3.30 -2.54
CA ALA A 24 -36.91 4.64 -2.62
C ALA A 24 -37.61 5.65 -1.71
N CYS A 25 -36.84 6.63 -1.23
CA CYS A 25 -37.35 7.79 -0.53
C CYS A 25 -37.70 8.90 -1.54
N GLU A 26 -38.90 9.48 -1.45
CA GLU A 26 -39.29 10.60 -2.34
C GLU A 26 -38.60 11.93 -2.00
N THR A 27 -38.03 12.05 -0.79
CA THR A 27 -37.43 13.31 -0.30
C THR A 27 -35.94 13.40 -0.60
N CYS A 28 -35.19 12.33 -0.33
CA CYS A 28 -33.73 12.31 -0.54
C CYS A 28 -33.31 11.43 -1.72
N GLU A 29 -34.26 10.75 -2.37
CA GLU A 29 -34.01 9.86 -3.52
C GLU A 29 -33.07 8.68 -3.24
N GLY A 30 -32.76 8.42 -1.96
CA GLY A 30 -32.01 7.25 -1.53
C GLY A 30 -32.82 5.97 -1.65
N GLN A 31 -32.13 4.86 -1.87
CA GLN A 31 -32.68 3.59 -2.31
C GLN A 31 -32.21 2.46 -1.38
N TRP A 32 -33.16 1.65 -0.92
CA TRP A 32 -32.93 0.43 -0.16
C TRP A 32 -33.14 -0.80 -1.03
N VAL A 33 -32.14 -1.67 -1.07
CA VAL A 33 -32.23 -2.99 -1.70
C VAL A 33 -32.04 -4.05 -0.62
N SER A 34 -33.02 -4.93 -0.44
CA SER A 34 -32.92 -6.02 0.53
C SER A 34 -31.82 -7.01 0.09
N SER A 35 -31.26 -7.77 1.05
CA SER A 35 -30.27 -8.78 0.67
C SER A 35 -30.86 -9.82 -0.27
N TYR A 36 -32.14 -10.19 -0.07
CA TYR A 36 -32.83 -11.16 -0.90
C TYR A 36 -32.99 -10.64 -2.33
N ASP A 37 -33.49 -9.42 -2.52
CA ASP A 37 -33.70 -8.83 -3.84
C ASP A 37 -32.38 -8.67 -4.60
N TYR A 38 -31.30 -8.28 -3.91
CA TYR A 38 -29.97 -8.16 -4.52
C TYR A 38 -29.43 -9.50 -5.00
N TRP A 39 -29.44 -10.53 -4.15
CA TRP A 39 -28.93 -11.85 -4.53
C TRP A 39 -29.78 -12.49 -5.62
N HIS A 40 -31.10 -12.40 -5.51
CA HIS A 40 -32.01 -12.87 -6.54
C HIS A 40 -31.69 -12.18 -7.87
N TRP A 41 -31.61 -10.86 -7.91
CA TRP A 41 -31.23 -10.13 -9.13
C TRP A 41 -29.87 -10.54 -9.70
N LEU A 42 -28.87 -10.80 -8.83
CA LEU A 42 -27.54 -11.23 -9.26
C LEU A 42 -27.54 -12.62 -9.94
N GLU A 43 -28.42 -13.53 -9.52
CA GLU A 43 -28.59 -14.85 -10.15
C GLU A 43 -29.11 -14.76 -11.59
N TRP A 44 -29.92 -13.74 -11.89
CA TRP A 44 -30.52 -13.52 -13.22
C TRP A 44 -29.69 -12.59 -14.11
N GLN A 45 -28.59 -12.03 -13.60
CA GLN A 45 -27.64 -11.27 -14.40
C GLN A 45 -26.82 -12.24 -15.27
N PRO A 46 -26.91 -12.18 -16.62
CA PRO A 46 -25.96 -12.92 -17.45
C PRO A 46 -24.57 -12.41 -17.10
N SER A 47 -23.66 -13.32 -16.73
CA SER A 47 -22.27 -13.05 -16.37
C SER A 47 -21.69 -11.90 -17.22
N SER A 48 -21.71 -10.70 -16.65
CA SER A 48 -21.14 -9.43 -17.14
C SER A 48 -20.97 -9.34 -18.68
N GLY A 49 -22.05 -9.12 -19.44
CA GLY A 49 -21.98 -9.09 -20.90
C GLY A 49 -22.61 -7.88 -21.62
N LYS A 50 -23.50 -7.11 -20.99
CA LYS A 50 -24.15 -5.95 -21.65
C LYS A 50 -24.24 -4.76 -20.70
N ILE A 51 -23.36 -3.79 -20.91
CA ILE A 51 -23.26 -2.55 -20.16
C ILE A 51 -24.21 -1.52 -20.80
N LYS A 52 -25.04 -0.85 -20.01
CA LYS A 52 -25.51 0.50 -20.36
C LYS A 52 -24.37 1.46 -20.01
N GLN A 53 -23.57 1.86 -21.00
CA GLN A 53 -22.54 2.88 -20.78
C GLN A 53 -23.28 4.17 -20.39
N CYS A 54 -23.10 4.61 -19.14
CA CYS A 54 -23.48 5.96 -18.75
C CYS A 54 -22.22 6.83 -18.86
N ASP A 55 -21.95 7.31 -20.08
CA ASP A 55 -20.82 8.18 -20.39
C ASP A 55 -21.10 9.64 -19.98
N SER A 56 -21.62 9.87 -18.77
CA SER A 56 -21.83 11.22 -18.25
C SER A 56 -20.81 11.55 -17.16
N PRO A 57 -19.79 12.39 -17.45
CA PRO A 57 -18.88 12.92 -16.45
C PRO A 57 -19.58 13.67 -15.30
N GLU A 58 -20.71 14.34 -15.58
CA GLU A 58 -21.48 15.11 -14.59
C GLU A 58 -22.05 14.24 -13.45
N LEU A 59 -22.31 12.96 -13.72
CA LEU A 59 -22.84 12.04 -12.71
C LEU A 59 -21.78 11.70 -11.64
N ARG A 60 -20.48 11.67 -12.02
CA ARG A 60 -19.37 11.29 -11.13
C ARG A 60 -19.06 12.33 -10.06
N GLU A 61 -19.32 13.61 -10.33
CA GLU A 61 -18.98 14.71 -9.43
C GLU A 61 -20.12 15.12 -8.49
N SER A 62 -21.35 14.63 -8.71
CA SER A 62 -22.56 15.09 -8.05
C SER A 62 -23.10 14.18 -6.93
N VAL A 63 -22.42 13.06 -6.60
CA VAL A 63 -22.83 12.22 -5.46
C VAL A 63 -22.57 12.93 -4.15
N VAL A 64 -23.65 13.16 -3.42
CA VAL A 64 -23.61 13.63 -2.05
C VAL A 64 -23.68 12.42 -1.12
N ASP A 65 -22.51 11.93 -0.71
CA ASP A 65 -22.36 10.88 0.30
C ASP A 65 -22.83 11.40 1.67
N ASN A 66 -23.94 10.88 2.19
CA ASN A 66 -24.44 11.29 3.50
C ASN A 66 -23.61 10.64 4.59
N ARG A 67 -22.59 11.34 5.10
CA ARG A 67 -21.60 10.83 6.08
C ARG A 67 -22.14 10.44 7.46
N ARG A 68 -23.45 10.54 7.69
CA ARG A 68 -24.06 10.18 8.97
C ARG A 68 -24.22 8.67 9.09
N ALA A 69 -24.02 8.16 10.29
CA ALA A 69 -24.35 6.78 10.61
C ALA A 69 -25.86 6.58 10.53
N SER A 70 -26.28 5.52 9.87
CA SER A 70 -27.68 5.27 9.50
C SER A 70 -28.13 3.89 9.98
N PHE A 71 -29.39 3.79 10.39
CA PHE A 71 -30.01 2.51 10.79
C PHE A 71 -30.66 1.84 9.59
N CYS A 72 -30.62 0.51 9.54
CA CYS A 72 -31.26 -0.27 8.50
C CYS A 72 -32.77 -0.05 8.51
N PRO A 73 -33.40 0.32 7.38
CA PRO A 73 -34.84 0.58 7.32
C PRO A 73 -35.71 -0.68 7.48
N GLU A 74 -35.11 -1.87 7.35
CA GLU A 74 -35.78 -3.17 7.42
C GLU A 74 -35.72 -3.78 8.83
N CYS A 75 -34.54 -3.81 9.46
CA CYS A 75 -34.34 -4.47 10.77
C CYS A 75 -33.83 -3.53 11.89
N ASN A 76 -33.66 -2.23 11.60
CA ASN A 76 -33.23 -1.20 12.56
C ASN A 76 -31.84 -1.41 13.21
N HIS A 77 -31.00 -2.29 12.66
CA HIS A 77 -29.60 -2.41 13.05
C HIS A 77 -28.72 -1.34 12.39
N LEU A 78 -27.65 -0.92 13.08
CA LEU A 78 -26.68 0.03 12.54
C LEU A 78 -26.04 -0.52 11.24
N MET A 79 -26.00 0.31 10.20
CA MET A 79 -25.34 -0.03 8.96
C MET A 79 -23.85 0.27 9.03
N ARG A 80 -23.05 -0.58 8.37
CA ARG A 80 -21.61 -0.41 8.22
C ARG A 80 -21.33 0.26 6.89
N ARG A 81 -20.37 1.17 6.90
CA ARG A 81 -19.83 1.83 5.70
C ARG A 81 -18.57 1.16 5.18
N ALA A 82 -18.43 1.10 3.86
CA ALA A 82 -17.20 0.66 3.20
C ALA A 82 -16.87 1.56 2.01
N LYS A 83 -15.58 1.89 1.85
CA LYS A 83 -15.11 2.68 0.71
C LYS A 83 -15.23 1.82 -0.55
N VAL A 84 -15.83 2.36 -1.60
CA VAL A 84 -15.98 1.62 -2.87
C VAL A 84 -14.66 1.50 -3.61
N GLY A 85 -13.89 2.60 -3.67
CA GLY A 85 -12.61 2.64 -4.40
C GLY A 85 -12.79 2.98 -5.87
N HIS A 86 -11.83 2.57 -6.72
CA HIS A 86 -11.88 2.77 -8.18
C HIS A 86 -12.13 4.23 -8.64
N GLY A 87 -11.57 5.21 -7.91
CA GLY A 87 -11.75 6.64 -8.20
C GLY A 87 -13.06 7.24 -7.70
N LEU A 88 -13.94 6.45 -7.09
CA LEU A 88 -15.20 6.91 -6.49
C LEU A 88 -14.94 7.49 -5.09
N LYS A 89 -15.63 8.59 -4.78
CA LYS A 89 -15.45 9.38 -3.55
C LYS A 89 -16.54 9.18 -2.51
N PHE A 90 -17.38 8.16 -2.65
CA PHE A 90 -18.47 7.84 -1.72
C PHE A 90 -18.26 6.48 -1.03
N TYR A 91 -19.09 6.21 -0.03
CA TYR A 91 -19.09 4.97 0.75
C TYR A 91 -20.43 4.27 0.58
N LEU A 92 -20.40 2.94 0.52
CA LEU A 92 -21.63 2.16 0.53
C LEU A 92 -22.01 1.75 1.94
N ASP A 93 -23.31 1.77 2.22
CA ASP A 93 -23.91 1.34 3.46
C ASP A 93 -24.51 -0.06 3.33
N ARG A 94 -24.16 -0.96 4.25
CA ARG A 94 -24.72 -2.31 4.35
C ARG A 94 -25.13 -2.64 5.77
N CYS A 95 -26.32 -3.22 5.92
CA CYS A 95 -26.74 -3.76 7.20
C CYS A 95 -25.93 -5.02 7.54
N SER A 96 -25.26 -5.02 8.70
CA SER A 96 -24.51 -6.19 9.17
C SER A 96 -25.41 -7.32 9.68
N HIS A 97 -26.70 -7.07 9.87
CA HIS A 97 -27.68 -8.06 10.35
C HIS A 97 -28.45 -8.74 9.21
N CYS A 98 -29.20 -7.98 8.41
CA CYS A 98 -29.98 -8.55 7.30
C CYS A 98 -29.24 -8.60 5.96
N GLY A 99 -28.07 -7.95 5.84
CA GLY A 99 -27.27 -7.96 4.61
C GLY A 99 -27.74 -7.02 3.51
N GLY A 100 -28.85 -6.30 3.68
CA GLY A 100 -29.35 -5.32 2.70
C GLY A 100 -28.46 -4.08 2.58
N HIS A 101 -28.62 -3.37 1.46
CA HIS A 101 -27.78 -2.25 1.06
C HIS A 101 -28.60 -0.97 0.94
N TRP A 102 -28.02 0.12 1.41
CA TRP A 102 -28.52 1.47 1.18
C TRP A 102 -27.62 2.18 0.17
N PHE A 103 -28.25 2.85 -0.77
CA PHE A 103 -27.62 3.68 -1.78
C PHE A 103 -28.17 5.10 -1.63
N ASP A 104 -27.30 6.09 -1.47
CA ASP A 104 -27.70 7.49 -1.59
C ASP A 104 -28.02 7.84 -3.05
N LYS A 105 -28.62 9.01 -3.26
CA LYS A 105 -29.04 9.46 -4.60
C LYS A 105 -27.88 9.39 -5.59
N GLY A 106 -28.09 8.67 -6.70
CA GLY A 106 -27.13 8.57 -7.80
C GLY A 106 -26.02 7.53 -7.61
N GLU A 107 -25.91 6.89 -6.43
CA GLU A 107 -24.84 5.92 -6.17
C GLU A 107 -25.00 4.65 -7.01
N TRP A 108 -26.23 4.14 -7.15
CA TRP A 108 -26.49 2.93 -7.94
C TRP A 108 -26.08 3.10 -9.41
N GLU A 109 -26.47 4.23 -10.02
CA GLU A 109 -26.18 4.54 -11.42
C GLU A 109 -24.67 4.65 -11.67
N ILE A 110 -23.91 5.17 -10.70
CA ILE A 110 -22.45 5.23 -10.79
C ILE A 110 -21.81 3.86 -10.61
N LEU A 111 -22.34 3.04 -9.70
CA LEU A 111 -21.88 1.65 -9.59
C LEU A 111 -22.13 0.87 -10.89
N GLN A 112 -23.22 1.14 -11.61
CA GLN A 112 -23.47 0.59 -12.93
C GLN A 112 -22.44 1.11 -13.95
N ALA A 113 -22.21 2.42 -14.00
CA ALA A 113 -21.24 3.05 -14.90
C ALA A 113 -19.80 2.55 -14.68
N HIS A 114 -19.47 2.11 -13.46
CA HIS A 114 -18.16 1.55 -13.09
C HIS A 114 -18.09 0.01 -13.10
N ASN A 115 -19.19 -0.68 -13.45
CA ASN A 115 -19.27 -2.14 -13.43
C ASN A 115 -18.93 -2.77 -12.05
N ILE A 116 -19.44 -2.11 -10.99
CA ILE A 116 -19.31 -2.50 -9.58
C ILE A 116 -20.68 -2.89 -8.98
N HIS A 117 -21.79 -2.49 -9.60
CA HIS A 117 -23.16 -2.82 -9.13
C HIS A 117 -23.40 -4.32 -8.84
N ASP A 118 -22.86 -5.22 -9.66
CA ASP A 118 -22.89 -6.68 -9.50
C ASP A 118 -21.90 -7.21 -8.44
N LYS A 119 -21.02 -6.34 -7.90
CA LYS A 119 -19.96 -6.65 -6.94
C LYS A 119 -20.13 -5.90 -5.61
N VAL A 120 -21.26 -5.24 -5.38
CA VAL A 120 -21.52 -4.50 -4.13
C VAL A 120 -21.30 -5.37 -2.90
N HIS A 121 -21.67 -6.65 -2.95
CA HIS A 121 -21.43 -7.61 -1.87
C HIS A 121 -19.93 -7.82 -1.56
N LEU A 122 -19.04 -7.67 -2.54
CA LEU A 122 -17.59 -7.79 -2.39
C LEU A 122 -16.95 -6.54 -1.79
N VAL A 123 -17.57 -5.36 -1.92
CA VAL A 123 -17.03 -4.10 -1.38
C VAL A 123 -16.79 -4.21 0.12
N PHE A 124 -17.61 -4.98 0.84
CA PHE A 124 -17.48 -5.18 2.29
C PHE A 124 -16.52 -6.30 2.69
N SER A 125 -15.89 -6.97 1.72
CA SER A 125 -14.95 -8.07 1.96
C SER A 125 -13.57 -7.56 2.36
N GLU A 126 -12.85 -8.36 3.15
CA GLU A 126 -11.49 -8.02 3.56
C GLU A 126 -10.51 -7.92 2.39
N PRO A 127 -10.52 -8.82 1.38
CA PRO A 127 -9.66 -8.67 0.22
C PRO A 127 -9.85 -7.33 -0.52
N TRP A 128 -11.10 -6.92 -0.74
CA TRP A 128 -11.41 -5.64 -1.39
C TRP A 128 -10.88 -4.46 -0.58
N GLN A 129 -11.22 -4.41 0.71
CA GLN A 129 -10.81 -3.30 1.57
C GLN A 129 -9.28 -3.25 1.77
N SER A 130 -8.61 -4.41 1.84
CA SER A 130 -7.14 -4.47 1.94
C SER A 130 -6.46 -3.97 0.66
N GLN A 131 -6.98 -4.29 -0.52
CA GLN A 131 -6.47 -3.76 -1.79
C GLN A 131 -6.54 -2.24 -1.84
N LEU A 132 -7.67 -1.65 -1.40
CA LEU A 132 -7.82 -0.19 -1.35
C LEU A 132 -6.82 0.46 -0.38
N ARG A 133 -6.62 -0.14 0.80
CA ARG A 133 -5.63 0.37 1.77
C ARG A 133 -4.21 0.29 1.23
N GLN A 134 -3.85 -0.82 0.57
CA GLN A 134 -2.53 -0.98 -0.04
C GLN A 134 -2.29 0.03 -1.16
N ALA A 135 -3.28 0.24 -2.03
CA ALA A 135 -3.20 1.21 -3.11
C ALA A 135 -3.01 2.65 -2.59
N GLU A 136 -3.77 3.04 -1.56
CA GLU A 136 -3.63 4.35 -0.92
C GLU A 136 -2.26 4.51 -0.24
N PHE A 137 -1.82 3.49 0.50
CA PHE A 137 -0.50 3.48 1.14
C PHE A 137 0.62 3.64 0.10
N ASN A 138 0.57 2.87 -0.99
CA ASN A 138 1.55 2.97 -2.06
C ASN A 138 1.56 4.36 -2.71
N ARG A 139 0.39 4.96 -2.92
CA ARG A 139 0.26 6.32 -3.49
C ARG A 139 0.91 7.36 -2.59
N VAL A 140 0.61 7.33 -1.29
CA VAL A 140 1.19 8.25 -0.30
C VAL A 140 2.69 8.06 -0.19
N LEU A 141 3.16 6.81 -0.21
CA LEU A 141 4.59 6.49 -0.15
C LEU A 141 5.34 7.01 -1.38
N GLU A 142 4.80 6.79 -2.57
CA GLU A 142 5.35 7.32 -3.82
C GLU A 142 5.44 8.85 -3.78
N GLU A 143 4.34 9.53 -3.41
CA GLU A 143 4.30 10.98 -3.30
C GLU A 143 5.34 11.49 -2.28
N THR A 144 5.51 10.79 -1.17
CA THR A 144 6.53 11.10 -0.16
C THR A 144 7.95 10.96 -0.74
N TYR A 145 8.23 9.90 -1.50
CA TYR A 145 9.55 9.70 -2.11
C TYR A 145 9.85 10.71 -3.21
N ARG A 146 8.87 11.03 -4.06
CA ARG A 146 9.03 12.07 -5.09
C ARG A 146 9.29 13.44 -4.47
N ASN A 147 8.57 13.79 -3.40
CA ASN A 147 8.78 15.05 -2.70
C ASN A 147 10.17 15.14 -2.03
N ALA A 148 10.72 14.01 -1.55
CA ALA A 148 12.01 13.99 -0.86
C ALA A 148 13.22 13.93 -1.82
N LEU A 149 13.09 13.21 -2.94
CA LEU A 149 14.19 12.94 -3.87
C LEU A 149 14.13 13.80 -5.15
N GLY A 150 12.94 14.20 -5.58
CA GLY A 150 12.69 14.68 -6.94
C GLY A 150 12.40 13.52 -7.92
N ASP A 151 11.80 13.86 -9.06
CA ASP A 151 11.31 12.85 -10.01
C ASP A 151 12.43 12.04 -10.69
N ASP A 152 13.56 12.68 -11.01
CA ASP A 152 14.70 12.03 -11.65
C ASP A 152 15.35 10.99 -10.73
N ASP A 153 15.67 11.41 -9.49
CA ASP A 153 16.28 10.54 -8.49
C ASP A 153 15.35 9.40 -8.07
N TYR A 154 14.04 9.66 -7.97
CA TYR A 154 13.05 8.61 -7.72
C TYR A 154 13.00 7.59 -8.86
N THR A 155 13.03 8.05 -10.11
CA THR A 155 13.05 7.16 -11.29
C THR A 155 14.33 6.31 -11.31
N GLN A 156 15.47 6.89 -10.94
CA GLN A 156 16.71 6.13 -10.79
C GLN A 156 16.62 5.10 -9.67
N ALA A 157 16.02 5.44 -8.52
CA ALA A 157 15.78 4.50 -7.42
C ALA A 157 14.90 3.32 -7.85
N LEU A 158 13.85 3.55 -8.66
CA LEU A 158 13.03 2.49 -9.24
C LEU A 158 13.84 1.57 -10.16
N THR A 159 14.73 2.15 -10.97
CA THR A 159 15.62 1.39 -11.87
C THR A 159 16.57 0.48 -11.07
N ILE A 160 17.18 1.01 -10.02
CA ILE A 160 18.04 0.23 -9.11
C ILE A 160 17.25 -0.89 -8.45
N ARG A 161 16.04 -0.61 -7.96
CA ARG A 161 15.16 -1.61 -7.35
C ARG A 161 14.83 -2.74 -8.33
N ALA A 162 14.44 -2.41 -9.57
CA ALA A 162 14.10 -3.40 -10.59
C ALA A 162 15.28 -4.33 -10.91
N TRP A 163 16.49 -3.77 -10.98
CA TRP A 163 17.71 -4.56 -11.14
C TRP A 163 17.99 -5.46 -9.93
N LEU A 164 17.84 -4.94 -8.69
CA LEU A 164 18.04 -5.71 -7.46
C LEU A 164 17.06 -6.88 -7.32
N GLU A 165 15.80 -6.70 -7.70
CA GLU A 165 14.75 -7.75 -7.62
C GLU A 165 15.08 -8.96 -8.50
N GLN A 166 15.79 -8.75 -9.61
CA GLN A 166 16.17 -9.82 -10.55
C GLN A 166 17.54 -10.45 -10.23
N HIS A 167 18.29 -9.87 -9.28
CA HIS A 167 19.68 -10.27 -9.05
C HIS A 167 19.79 -11.46 -8.07
N PRO A 168 20.50 -12.56 -8.43
CA PRO A 168 20.64 -13.75 -7.57
C PRO A 168 21.26 -13.48 -6.18
N HIS A 169 22.09 -12.45 -6.09
CA HIS A 169 22.77 -12.04 -4.85
C HIS A 169 22.22 -10.73 -4.25
N ARG A 170 20.92 -10.45 -4.43
CA ARG A 170 20.24 -9.25 -3.93
C ARG A 170 20.63 -8.86 -2.50
N ASP A 171 20.55 -9.81 -1.56
CA ASP A 171 20.78 -9.52 -0.13
C ASP A 171 22.24 -9.15 0.15
N TYR A 172 23.20 -9.74 -0.57
CA TYR A 172 24.60 -9.38 -0.46
C TYR A 172 24.86 -7.97 -1.03
N ILE A 173 24.22 -7.60 -2.14
CA ILE A 173 24.33 -6.25 -2.71
C ILE A 173 23.75 -5.21 -1.74
N LEU A 174 22.57 -5.47 -1.17
CA LEU A 174 21.98 -4.57 -0.16
C LEU A 174 22.89 -4.41 1.06
N SER A 175 23.53 -5.49 1.53
CA SER A 175 24.54 -5.43 2.58
C SER A 175 25.71 -4.53 2.19
N VAL A 176 26.22 -4.64 0.95
CA VAL A 176 27.28 -3.76 0.46
C VAL A 176 26.81 -2.31 0.46
N LEU A 177 25.65 -1.99 -0.10
CA LEU A 177 25.16 -0.60 -0.18
C LEU A 177 24.96 0.06 1.19
N ASN A 178 24.54 -0.71 2.21
CA ASN A 178 24.31 -0.18 3.56
C ASN A 178 25.58 -0.06 4.41
N HIS A 179 26.65 -0.79 4.07
CA HIS A 179 27.87 -0.88 4.89
C HIS A 179 29.14 -0.39 4.18
N LEU A 180 29.07 -0.06 2.89
CA LEU A 180 30.20 0.48 2.15
C LEU A 180 30.53 1.87 2.71
N PRO A 181 31.76 2.11 3.18
CA PRO A 181 32.17 3.46 3.57
C PRO A 181 32.04 4.38 2.34
N PRO A 182 31.70 5.67 2.53
CA PRO A 182 31.67 6.62 1.42
C PRO A 182 33.02 6.58 0.71
N ALA A 183 33.01 6.67 -0.62
CA ALA A 183 34.24 6.77 -1.39
C ALA A 183 35.04 7.94 -0.82
N THR A 184 36.15 7.63 -0.14
CA THR A 184 37.14 8.64 0.24
C THR A 184 37.60 9.28 -1.05
N ASP A 185 37.64 10.62 -1.09
CA ASP A 185 38.13 11.41 -2.21
C ASP A 185 39.55 10.95 -2.63
N GLU A 186 39.60 9.98 -3.54
CA GLU A 186 40.80 9.50 -4.22
C GLU A 186 40.55 9.54 -5.73
N SER A 187 40.33 10.74 -6.24
CA SER A 187 40.60 11.14 -7.63
C SER A 187 42.07 10.88 -8.08
N ARG A 188 42.85 9.98 -7.45
CA ARG A 188 44.33 9.95 -7.62
C ARG A 188 45.04 8.60 -7.72
N TYR A 189 44.42 7.44 -7.67
CA TYR A 189 45.18 6.20 -7.91
C TYR A 189 45.12 5.75 -9.38
N ILE A 190 46.00 6.34 -10.21
CA ILE A 190 46.39 5.76 -11.50
C ILE A 190 47.31 4.57 -11.18
N PRO A 191 47.04 3.34 -11.66
CA PRO A 191 47.92 2.22 -11.43
C PRO A 191 49.21 2.44 -12.21
N VAL A 192 50.32 2.71 -11.51
CA VAL A 192 51.64 2.65 -12.13
C VAL A 192 51.88 1.20 -12.51
N GLN A 193 51.92 0.92 -13.81
CA GLN A 193 52.28 -0.39 -14.35
C GLN A 193 53.64 -0.80 -13.76
N LYS A 194 53.64 -1.92 -13.03
CA LYS A 194 54.84 -2.51 -12.45
C LYS A 194 55.76 -2.96 -13.58
N PRO A 195 57.03 -2.48 -13.67
CA PRO A 195 57.97 -3.02 -14.63
C PRO A 195 58.25 -4.50 -14.30
N LEU A 196 58.38 -5.32 -15.36
CA LEU A 196 58.79 -6.73 -15.28
C LEU A 196 60.16 -6.90 -14.60
N PRO A 197 60.42 -8.07 -13.99
CA PRO A 197 61.45 -8.27 -12.98
C PRO A 197 62.86 -8.25 -13.56
N GLN A 198 63.79 -7.60 -12.86
CA GLN A 198 65.22 -7.78 -13.10
C GLN A 198 65.76 -8.86 -12.16
N ASN A 199 66.29 -9.92 -12.76
CA ASN A 199 66.96 -11.04 -12.09
C ASN A 199 68.34 -10.62 -11.50
N PRO A 200 68.91 -11.42 -10.58
CA PRO A 200 69.61 -10.93 -9.39
C PRO A 200 71.13 -10.78 -9.56
N VAL A 201 71.75 -9.99 -8.67
CA VAL A 201 73.21 -9.98 -8.45
C VAL A 201 73.52 -10.57 -7.06
N PRO A 202 74.43 -11.55 -6.93
CA PRO A 202 74.57 -12.34 -5.72
C PRO A 202 75.78 -11.95 -4.82
N LYS A 203 75.64 -12.34 -3.55
CA LYS A 203 76.64 -12.62 -2.49
C LYS A 203 77.20 -11.44 -1.67
N ALA A 204 77.13 -11.58 -0.35
CA ALA A 204 78.25 -12.14 0.43
C ALA A 204 77.77 -12.60 1.82
N GLN A 205 78.22 -13.79 2.21
CA GLN A 205 78.05 -14.38 3.53
C GLN A 205 79.00 -13.71 4.53
N ALA A 206 78.51 -13.40 5.72
CA ALA A 206 79.35 -13.28 6.90
C ALA A 206 78.64 -13.96 8.07
N ASN A 207 79.15 -15.15 8.39
CA ASN A 207 78.88 -15.85 9.63
C ASN A 207 79.34 -14.97 10.82
N HIS A 208 78.63 -15.00 11.95
CA HIS A 208 79.18 -15.38 13.26
C HIS A 208 78.04 -15.45 14.29
N CYS A 209 78.01 -16.58 14.98
CA CYS A 209 77.17 -16.95 16.12
C CYS A 209 78.06 -16.89 17.40
N PRO A 210 77.57 -17.22 18.60
CA PRO A 210 76.72 -16.42 19.49
C PRO A 210 77.45 -16.07 20.82
N VAL A 211 76.87 -15.21 21.66
CA VAL A 211 77.24 -15.11 23.08
C VAL A 211 76.01 -15.30 23.95
N THR A 212 76.16 -16.17 24.95
CA THR A 212 75.15 -16.77 25.83
C THR A 212 74.91 -15.98 27.12
N TYR A 213 73.65 -15.98 27.56
CA TYR A 213 73.06 -16.04 28.91
C TYR A 213 73.76 -15.43 30.16
N GLY A 214 72.98 -14.70 30.96
CA GLY A 214 73.27 -14.44 32.37
C GLY A 214 72.24 -13.59 33.13
N HIS A 215 71.35 -14.27 33.88
CA HIS A 215 70.73 -13.94 35.18
C HIS A 215 70.18 -12.54 35.56
N GLY A 216 68.89 -12.53 35.95
CA GLY A 216 68.47 -12.18 37.32
C GLY A 216 67.86 -10.78 37.58
N GLY A 217 66.66 -10.74 38.16
CA GLY A 217 66.27 -9.68 39.11
C GLY A 217 64.88 -9.03 38.98
N LEU A 218 63.98 -9.39 39.91
CA LEU A 218 63.05 -8.52 40.69
C LEU A 218 61.87 -7.83 39.95
N SER A 219 60.62 -8.26 40.16
CA SER A 219 59.67 -7.90 41.25
C SER A 219 59.13 -6.46 41.22
N GLN A 220 57.82 -6.30 41.01
CA GLN A 220 56.83 -5.72 41.95
C GLN A 220 55.61 -5.13 41.21
N ASN A 221 54.45 -5.43 41.80
CA ASN A 221 53.13 -4.86 41.51
C ASN A 221 53.11 -3.35 41.79
N CYS A 222 52.36 -2.58 40.98
CA CYS A 222 51.84 -1.27 41.38
C CYS A 222 50.40 -1.10 40.90
N ASP A 223 49.55 -0.75 41.86
CA ASP A 223 48.16 -0.32 41.76
C ASP A 223 47.94 0.83 40.77
N TYR A 224 46.75 0.84 40.13
CA TYR A 224 46.21 2.02 39.45
C TYR A 224 45.03 2.60 40.24
N PRO A 225 45.00 3.93 40.47
CA PRO A 225 43.97 4.58 41.28
C PRO A 225 42.67 4.87 40.50
N LYS A 226 41.56 4.88 41.25
CA LYS A 226 40.22 5.29 40.80
C LYS A 226 40.15 6.80 40.50
N PRO A 227 39.34 7.23 39.51
CA PRO A 227 39.12 8.65 39.23
C PRO A 227 38.13 9.27 40.23
N ALA A 228 38.41 10.52 40.62
CA ALA A 228 37.53 11.36 41.43
C ALA A 228 36.72 12.31 40.53
N LYS A 229 35.41 12.31 40.81
CA LYS A 229 34.35 13.32 40.58
C LYS A 229 34.26 14.04 39.24
#